data_AF-A0A183A1A7-F1
#
_entry.id   AF-A0A183A1A7-F1
#
_cell.length_a   1.000
_cell.length_b   1.000
_cell.length_c   1.000
_cell.angle_alpha   90.00
_cell.angle_beta   90.00
_cell.angle_gamma   90.00
#
_symmetry.space_group_name_H-M   'P 1'
#
loop_
_entity.id
_entity.type
_entity.pdbx_description
1 polymer ?
#
loop_
_entity_poly.entity_id
_entity_poly.type
_entity_poly.pdbx_seq_one_letter_code
_entity_poly.pdbx_strand_id
1 'polypeptide(L)'
;MSPRRVMKRLRPKRQAQRTQNPTNHKKNQKLRVVFDCAAKCAGIALNDRILQDPDLTTPLIEVQCRLRLGSVAVAANIEEMFMQVNVHEGQRDALRFWWWPDGGIDGPAQEYRITVHPFGE
;
A
#
# COMPACT_ATOMS: atom_id res chain seq x y z
N MET A 1 -24.90 -14.40 3.06
CA MET A 1 -24.33 -14.96 4.32
C MET A 1 -22.82 -15.07 4.16
N SER A 2 -22.07 -14.59 5.15
CA SER A 2 -20.64 -14.21 5.13
C SER A 2 -19.65 -15.38 4.91
N PRO A 3 -18.49 -15.16 4.24
CA PRO A 3 -17.47 -16.19 4.03
C PRO A 3 -16.49 -16.33 5.21
N ARG A 4 -16.00 -17.57 5.34
CA ARG A 4 -15.30 -18.16 6.48
C ARG A 4 -13.97 -17.45 6.79
N ARG A 5 -13.83 -17.01 8.04
CA ARG A 5 -12.55 -16.71 8.70
C ARG A 5 -11.76 -18.00 8.89
N VAL A 6 -10.53 -18.05 8.38
CA VAL A 6 -9.50 -18.95 8.92
C VAL A 6 -8.23 -18.12 9.14
N MET A 7 -7.92 -17.84 10.40
CA MET A 7 -6.62 -17.36 10.86
C MET A 7 -6.31 -18.09 12.17
N LYS A 8 -5.18 -18.82 12.21
CA LYS A 8 -4.38 -19.20 13.38
C LYS A 8 -3.14 -19.93 12.84
N ARG A 9 -1.96 -19.28 12.76
CA ARG A 9 -0.93 -19.03 13.79
C ARG A 9 0.00 -20.25 14.00
N LEU A 10 1.31 -20.10 13.74
CA LEU A 10 2.44 -20.38 14.66
C LEU A 10 3.81 -20.07 14.00
N ARG A 11 4.78 -19.57 14.80
CA ARG A 11 6.24 -19.45 14.52
C ARG A 11 6.99 -20.52 15.34
N PRO A 12 8.28 -20.86 15.06
CA PRO A 12 9.41 -20.07 15.60
C PRO A 12 10.71 -19.97 14.73
N LYS A 13 11.34 -18.77 14.81
CA LYS A 13 12.77 -18.36 14.74
C LYS A 13 13.77 -19.23 13.92
N ARG A 14 14.50 -18.71 12.91
CA ARG A 14 15.70 -17.83 13.03
C ARG A 14 16.20 -17.37 11.64
N GLN A 15 16.75 -16.14 11.60
CA GLN A 15 17.77 -15.56 10.70
C GLN A 15 17.38 -14.96 9.31
N ALA A 16 18.02 -13.80 9.05
CA ALA A 16 17.95 -12.87 7.91
C ALA A 16 16.70 -11.97 7.83
N GLN A 17 16.54 -11.08 8.81
CA GLN A 17 15.66 -9.91 8.69
C GLN A 17 16.29 -8.88 7.74
N ARG A 18 15.71 -8.71 6.55
CA ARG A 18 15.72 -7.42 5.85
C ARG A 18 14.32 -6.83 6.01
N THR A 19 14.29 -5.64 6.59
CA THR A 19 13.32 -5.09 7.54
C THR A 19 11.91 -4.88 6.98
N GLN A 20 10.93 -5.62 7.50
CA GLN A 20 9.52 -5.21 7.54
C GLN A 20 9.30 -4.53 8.90
N ASN A 21 8.97 -3.24 8.92
CA ASN A 21 8.57 -2.55 10.16
C ASN A 21 7.05 -2.63 10.32
N PRO A 22 6.51 -3.38 11.29
CA PRO A 22 5.09 -3.36 11.58
C PRO A 22 4.78 -2.16 12.49
N THR A 23 4.25 -1.07 11.94
CA THR A 23 3.68 0.02 12.73
C THR A 23 2.37 -0.44 13.37
N ASN A 24 2.42 -0.72 14.68
CA ASN A 24 1.31 -1.26 15.45
C ASN A 24 0.51 -0.13 16.11
N HIS A 25 -0.69 0.16 15.60
CA HIS A 25 -1.71 0.94 16.29
C HIS A 25 -2.92 0.04 16.54
N LYS A 26 -3.12 -0.34 17.81
CA LYS A 26 -4.07 -1.36 18.27
C LYS A 26 -5.53 -1.01 17.90
N LYS A 27 -6.12 -1.74 16.94
CA LYS A 27 -7.53 -2.21 16.90
C LYS A 27 -7.73 -3.13 15.66
N ASN A 28 -8.13 -4.37 15.92
CA ASN A 28 -8.27 -5.50 14.98
C ASN A 28 -6.96 -6.00 14.35
N GLN A 29 -6.62 -7.27 14.58
CA GLN A 29 -5.48 -8.00 13.99
C GLN A 29 -5.65 -8.25 12.47
N LYS A 30 -6.06 -7.24 11.70
CA LYS A 30 -6.01 -7.31 10.24
C LYS A 30 -4.56 -7.09 9.84
N LEU A 31 -3.94 -8.13 9.29
CA LEU A 31 -2.65 -8.00 8.61
C LEU A 31 -2.83 -7.00 7.46
N ARG A 32 -1.93 -6.02 7.37
CA ARG A 32 -1.83 -5.12 6.23
C ARG A 32 -0.54 -5.43 5.50
N VAL A 33 -0.63 -5.56 4.18
CA VAL A 33 0.54 -5.62 3.32
C VAL A 33 0.99 -4.20 3.06
N VAL A 34 2.28 -3.92 3.26
CA VAL A 34 2.89 -2.62 3.02
C VAL A 34 4.00 -2.82 2.00
N PHE A 35 4.00 -1.98 0.97
CA PHE A 35 5.05 -1.98 -0.05
C PHE A 35 6.12 -0.97 0.36
N ASP A 36 7.33 -1.45 0.65
CA ASP A 36 8.45 -0.59 1.08
C ASP A 36 9.20 -0.06 -0.14
N CYS A 37 8.75 1.07 -0.67
CA CYS A 37 9.37 1.74 -1.81
C CYS A 37 10.71 2.41 -1.47
N ALA A 38 11.05 2.53 -0.18
CA ALA A 38 12.31 3.10 0.30
C ALA A 38 13.41 2.03 0.45
N ALA A 39 13.04 0.74 0.40
CA ALA A 39 14.00 -0.36 0.45
C ALA A 39 14.98 -0.31 -0.73
N LYS A 40 16.27 -0.28 -0.42
CA LYS A 40 17.33 -0.19 -1.43
C LYS A 40 17.76 -1.57 -1.92
N CYS A 41 17.77 -1.77 -3.23
CA CYS A 41 18.44 -2.89 -3.88
C CYS A 41 19.61 -2.36 -4.70
N ALA A 42 20.81 -2.92 -4.51
CA ALA A 42 22.04 -2.42 -5.13
C ALA A 42 22.24 -0.88 -4.94
N GLY A 43 21.83 -0.35 -3.80
CA GLY A 43 21.96 1.08 -3.46
C GLY A 43 20.85 2.00 -3.98
N ILE A 44 19.89 1.49 -4.75
CA ILE A 44 18.80 2.28 -5.36
C ILE A 44 17.45 1.84 -4.76
N ALA A 45 16.63 2.79 -4.33
CA ALA A 45 15.23 2.57 -3.95
C ALA A 45 14.28 2.94 -5.11
N LEU A 46 13.02 2.48 -5.03
CA LEU A 46 12.01 2.88 -6.01
C LEU A 46 11.72 4.38 -5.91
N ASN A 47 11.60 4.93 -4.69
CA ASN A 47 11.36 6.35 -4.46
C ASN A 47 12.47 7.26 -5.05
N ASP A 48 13.70 6.75 -5.20
CA ASP A 48 14.81 7.50 -5.81
C ASP A 48 14.62 7.70 -7.34
N ARG A 49 13.71 6.95 -7.97
CA ARG A 49 13.49 6.92 -9.43
C ARG A 49 12.11 7.39 -9.86
N ILE A 50 11.23 7.70 -8.91
CA ILE A 50 9.91 8.28 -9.21
C ILE A 50 10.12 9.75 -9.59
N LEU A 51 9.59 10.14 -10.74
CA LEU A 51 9.53 11.53 -11.15
C LEU A 51 8.51 12.26 -10.28
N GLN A 52 8.94 13.33 -9.64
CA GLN A 52 8.06 14.18 -8.84
C GLN A 52 7.32 15.12 -9.78
N ASP A 53 6.01 14.96 -9.84
CA ASP A 53 5.13 15.92 -10.50
C ASP A 53 4.76 17.06 -9.54
N PRO A 54 4.33 18.23 -10.06
CA PRO A 54 3.82 19.30 -9.23
C PRO A 54 2.66 18.83 -8.34
N ASP A 55 2.55 19.39 -7.14
CA ASP A 55 1.39 19.15 -6.28
C ASP A 55 0.13 19.74 -6.93
N LEU A 56 -0.78 18.85 -7.36
CA LEU A 56 -2.07 19.21 -7.95
C LEU A 56 -3.20 19.27 -6.91
N THR A 57 -2.91 19.02 -5.63
CA THR A 57 -3.92 19.04 -4.57
C THR A 57 -4.32 20.47 -4.23
N THR A 58 -5.62 20.69 -4.05
CA THR A 58 -6.10 21.96 -3.50
C THR A 58 -5.80 22.00 -2.00
N PRO A 59 -5.20 23.09 -1.48
CA PRO A 59 -4.94 23.21 -0.05
C PRO A 59 -6.22 22.99 0.77
N LEU A 60 -6.11 22.21 1.84
CA LEU A 60 -7.28 21.84 2.65
C LEU A 60 -8.03 23.06 3.19
N ILE A 61 -7.30 24.14 3.53
CA ILE A 61 -7.91 25.39 4.00
C ILE A 61 -8.83 26.01 2.96
N GLU A 62 -8.46 25.96 1.68
CA GLU A 62 -9.26 26.51 0.60
C GLU A 62 -10.53 25.69 0.39
N VAL A 63 -10.41 24.36 0.45
CA VAL A 63 -11.56 23.44 0.40
C VAL A 63 -12.53 23.75 1.56
N GLN A 64 -12.03 23.91 2.78
CA GLN A 64 -12.85 24.23 3.96
C GLN A 64 -13.52 25.61 3.87
N CYS A 65 -12.82 26.63 3.37
CA CYS A 65 -13.39 27.95 3.17
C CYS A 65 -14.56 27.92 2.16
N ARG A 66 -14.38 27.23 1.02
CA ARG A 66 -15.43 27.10 0.00
C ARG A 66 -16.65 26.32 0.52
N LEU A 67 -16.43 25.28 1.32
CA LEU A 67 -17.53 24.54 1.97
C LEU A 67 -18.40 25.41 2.87
N ARG A 68 -17.86 26.50 3.44
CA ARG A 68 -18.59 27.42 4.33
C ARG A 68 -19.34 28.54 3.60
N LEU A 69 -19.11 28.73 2.30
CA LEU A 69 -19.80 29.75 1.51
C LEU A 69 -21.24 29.36 1.15
N GLY A 70 -21.52 28.05 1.09
CA GLY A 70 -22.86 27.53 0.80
C GLY A 70 -23.72 27.39 2.07
N SER A 71 -25.04 27.39 1.89
CA SER A 71 -26.00 27.07 2.97
C SER A 71 -26.03 25.57 3.30
N VAL A 72 -25.55 24.72 2.39
CA VAL A 72 -25.52 23.26 2.52
C VAL A 72 -24.17 22.74 2.00
N ALA A 73 -23.56 21.82 2.73
CA ALA A 73 -22.34 21.13 2.35
C ALA A 73 -22.58 19.61 2.24
N VAL A 74 -22.00 18.98 1.22
CA VAL A 74 -22.02 17.53 1.04
C VAL A 74 -20.60 17.00 1.16
N ALA A 75 -20.42 15.98 1.99
CA ALA A 75 -19.15 15.30 2.18
C ALA A 75 -19.34 13.80 2.03
N ALA A 76 -18.41 13.14 1.35
CA ALA A 76 -18.38 11.69 1.19
C ALA A 76 -16.92 11.21 1.26
N ASN A 77 -16.75 9.98 1.73
CA ASN A 77 -15.46 9.29 1.68
C ASN A 77 -15.43 8.39 0.45
N ILE A 78 -14.35 8.46 -0.34
CA ILE A 78 -14.13 7.52 -1.44
C ILE A 78 -13.39 6.31 -0.88
N GLU A 79 -14.10 5.19 -0.74
CA GLU A 79 -13.48 3.94 -0.33
C GLU A 79 -12.42 3.53 -1.35
N GLU A 80 -11.23 3.18 -0.86
CA GLU A 80 -10.17 2.60 -1.68
C GLU A 80 -9.76 3.46 -2.89
N MET A 81 -9.74 4.80 -2.74
CA MET A 81 -9.55 5.74 -3.86
C MET A 81 -8.35 5.44 -4.77
N PHE A 82 -7.21 5.03 -4.22
CA PHE A 82 -6.01 4.70 -5.01
C PHE A 82 -6.18 3.41 -5.84
N MET A 83 -7.02 2.48 -5.39
CA MET A 83 -7.35 1.26 -6.13
C MET A 83 -8.24 1.53 -7.36
N GLN A 84 -8.85 2.71 -7.44
CA GLN A 84 -9.64 3.13 -8.60
C GLN A 84 -8.77 3.63 -9.76
N VAL A 85 -7.46 3.81 -9.55
CA VAL A 85 -6.52 4.31 -10.55
C VAL A 85 -5.61 3.18 -11.02
N ASN A 86 -5.68 2.84 -12.31
CA ASN A 86 -4.82 1.82 -12.90
C ASN A 86 -3.42 2.34 -13.19
N VAL A 87 -2.42 1.52 -12.91
CA VAL A 87 -1.03 1.75 -13.34
C VAL A 87 -0.89 1.37 -14.81
N HIS A 88 -0.24 2.24 -15.57
CA HIS A 88 0.05 2.01 -16.98
C HIS A 88 0.84 0.70 -17.17
N GLU A 89 0.49 -0.11 -18.16
CA GLU A 89 1.03 -1.47 -18.32
C GLU A 89 2.56 -1.50 -18.38
N GLY A 90 3.17 -0.55 -19.10
CA GLY A 90 4.62 -0.42 -19.21
C GLY A 90 5.36 -0.05 -17.92
N GLN A 91 4.64 0.33 -16.85
CA GLN A 91 5.23 0.72 -15.55
C GLN A 91 5.01 -0.33 -14.45
N ARG A 92 4.15 -1.33 -14.68
CA ARG A 92 3.78 -2.33 -13.64
C ARG A 92 4.94 -3.20 -13.18
N ASP A 93 5.99 -3.34 -13.99
CA ASP A 93 7.17 -4.11 -13.63
C ASP A 93 7.98 -3.49 -12.48
N ALA A 94 7.87 -2.18 -12.27
CA ALA A 94 8.46 -1.52 -11.10
C ALA A 94 7.72 -1.84 -9.79
N LEU A 95 6.50 -2.37 -9.87
CA LEU A 95 5.63 -2.71 -8.73
C LEU A 95 5.48 -4.23 -8.54
N ARG A 96 6.49 -4.98 -8.99
CA ARG A 96 6.54 -6.43 -8.86
C ARG A 96 6.94 -6.84 -7.46
N PHE A 97 6.33 -7.90 -6.94
CA PHE A 97 6.68 -8.49 -5.65
C PHE A 97 6.56 -10.01 -5.67
N TRP A 98 7.23 -10.64 -4.72
CA TRP A 98 7.17 -12.08 -4.50
C TRP A 98 6.29 -12.41 -3.31
N TRP A 99 5.54 -13.51 -3.43
CA TRP A 99 4.64 -14.01 -2.40
C TRP A 99 4.82 -15.51 -2.23
N TRP A 100 4.80 -15.98 -0.99
CA TRP A 100 4.83 -17.39 -0.63
C TRP A 100 3.47 -17.79 -0.05
N PRO A 101 2.60 -18.45 -0.83
CA PRO A 101 1.23 -18.78 -0.39
C PRO A 101 1.19 -19.62 0.89
N ASP A 102 2.16 -20.52 1.04
CA ASP A 102 2.26 -21.42 2.19
C ASP A 102 2.96 -20.77 3.40
N GLY A 103 3.40 -19.52 3.26
CA GLY A 103 4.08 -18.74 4.31
C GLY A 103 5.51 -19.17 4.62
N GLY A 104 6.01 -20.24 4.01
CA GLY A 104 7.40 -20.68 4.09
C GLY A 104 8.24 -20.12 2.94
N ILE A 105 9.31 -19.41 3.26
CA ILE A 105 10.22 -18.79 2.27
C ILE A 105 11.09 -19.81 1.51
N ASP A 106 11.16 -21.04 2.03
CA ASP A 106 11.90 -22.15 1.41
C ASP A 106 11.11 -22.80 0.26
N GLY A 107 9.81 -22.50 0.15
CA GLY A 107 8.96 -22.95 -0.95
C GLY A 107 9.11 -22.09 -2.20
N PRO A 108 8.46 -22.48 -3.32
CA PRO A 108 8.47 -21.67 -4.53
C PRO A 108 7.76 -20.34 -4.31
N ALA A 109 8.44 -19.24 -4.63
CA ALA A 109 7.85 -17.92 -4.66
C ALA A 109 6.95 -17.76 -5.89
N GLN A 110 5.83 -17.06 -5.72
CA GLN A 110 4.99 -16.61 -6.81
C GLN A 110 5.23 -15.13 -7.08
N GLU A 111 5.36 -14.77 -8.35
CA GLU A 111 5.50 -13.38 -8.78
C GLU A 111 4.12 -12.75 -9.00
N TYR A 112 3.95 -11.56 -8.43
CA TYR A 112 2.77 -10.72 -8.61
C TYR A 112 3.18 -9.31 -9.04
N ARG A 113 2.24 -8.60 -9.68
CA ARG A 113 2.40 -7.19 -10.06
C ARG A 113 1.18 -6.42 -9.59
N ILE A 114 1.42 -5.27 -8.98
CA ILE A 114 0.33 -4.35 -8.64
C ILE A 114 -0.15 -3.67 -9.93
N THR A 115 -1.45 -3.71 -10.19
CA THR A 115 -2.07 -3.14 -11.39
C THR A 115 -2.74 -1.79 -11.15
N VAL A 116 -2.91 -1.41 -9.88
CA VAL A 116 -3.54 -0.17 -9.42
C VAL A 116 -2.56 0.63 -8.57
N HIS A 117 -2.83 1.91 -8.33
CA HIS A 117 -1.90 2.76 -7.61
C HIS A 117 -1.68 2.22 -6.18
N PRO A 118 -0.44 1.90 -5.78
CA PRO A 118 -0.16 1.40 -4.44
C PRO A 118 -0.30 2.52 -3.41
N PHE A 119 -0.52 2.14 -2.15
CA PHE A 119 -0.51 3.07 -1.02
C PHE A 119 0.92 3.24 -0.51
N GLY A 120 1.37 4.48 -0.33
CA GLY A 120 2.70 4.82 0.20
C GLY A 120 2.97 6.32 0.06
N GLU A 121 3.88 6.84 0.89
CA GLU A 121 4.48 8.17 0.72
C GLU A 121 5.87 8.05 0.06
#